data_AF-A0A2V1DIJ2-F1
#
_entry.id   AF-A0A2V1DIJ2-F1
#
_cell.length_a   1.000
_cell.length_b   1.000
_cell.length_c   1.000
_cell.angle_alpha   90.00
_cell.angle_beta   90.00
_cell.angle_gamma   90.00
#
_symmetry.space_group_name_H-M   'P 1'
#
loop_
_entity.id
_entity.type
_entity.pdbx_description
1 polymer ?
#
loop_
_entity_poly.entity_id
_entity_poly.type
_entity_poly.pdbx_seq_one_letter_code
_entity_poly.pdbx_strand_id
1 'polypeptide(L)'
;MTCDECRIHCVYGSIQQPPEAPDELPELSGFAMLAPHEMRIITPAQLGFVEATSSMPYHDQGYLDIPLESSADAKIECVDSILDFNLGLGPLQLSDSSTASHPSPVIQAFWDVTEARKRWLCKGCYEETRSRQHLTGPPHSCCCSLRSAFVDRWLCLPCYQVEQKVLKDTFPPNRNKHSNKCQPCGKSLQPSKPTLMCLWCWGVVADPTLNVGVLAL
;
A
#
# COMPACT_ATOMS: atom_id res chain seq x y z
N MET A 1 14.78 20.18 13.74
CA MET A 1 14.63 20.09 12.27
C MET A 1 14.89 18.64 11.92
N THR A 2 13.84 17.88 11.60
CA THR A 2 13.95 16.48 11.17
C THR A 2 14.37 16.51 9.70
N CYS A 3 15.49 15.87 9.36
CA CYS A 3 15.91 15.69 7.97
C CYS A 3 14.82 14.89 7.23
N ASP A 4 14.63 15.15 5.94
CA ASP A 4 13.69 14.39 5.11
C ASP A 4 14.02 12.88 5.18
N GLU A 5 15.31 12.54 5.18
CA GLU A 5 15.82 11.16 5.36
C GLU A 5 15.44 10.47 6.68
N CYS A 6 14.96 11.21 7.68
CA CYS A 6 14.57 10.63 8.97
C CYS A 6 13.11 10.14 9.01
N ARG A 7 12.32 10.39 7.95
CA ARG A 7 10.95 9.89 7.85
C ARG A 7 10.88 8.57 7.08
N ILE A 8 9.76 7.87 7.27
CA ILE A 8 9.43 6.72 6.45
C ILE A 8 9.03 7.21 5.06
N HIS A 9 9.68 6.65 4.04
CA HIS A 9 9.28 6.79 2.65
C HIS A 9 8.55 5.52 2.21
N CYS A 10 7.64 5.68 1.27
CA CYS A 10 7.02 4.58 0.57
C CYS A 10 7.96 4.03 -0.52
N VAL A 11 8.75 4.89 -1.15
CA VAL A 11 9.84 4.52 -2.07
C VAL A 11 11.13 5.20 -1.64
N TYR A 12 12.17 4.39 -1.44
CA TYR A 12 13.52 4.82 -1.13
C TYR A 12 14.38 4.80 -2.40
N GLY A 13 14.59 5.96 -3.05
CA GLY A 13 15.53 6.07 -4.16
C GLY A 13 16.95 6.34 -3.67
N SER A 14 17.67 5.30 -3.27
CA SER A 14 18.95 5.43 -2.57
C SER A 14 20.17 4.94 -3.36
N ILE A 15 19.96 4.36 -4.55
CA ILE A 15 21.02 3.80 -5.38
C ILE A 15 20.97 4.47 -6.75
N GLN A 16 22.12 4.99 -7.19
CA GLN A 16 22.30 5.57 -8.51
C GLN A 16 23.53 4.94 -9.15
N GLN A 17 23.36 4.39 -10.35
CA GLN A 17 24.46 3.89 -11.16
C GLN A 17 24.73 4.88 -12.30
N PRO A 18 26.01 5.21 -12.57
CA PRO A 18 26.36 6.06 -13.69
C PRO A 18 25.99 5.37 -15.02
N PRO A 19 25.66 6.14 -16.06
CA PRO A 19 25.37 5.57 -17.38
C PRO A 19 26.60 4.84 -17.95
N GLU A 20 26.38 3.76 -18.70
CA GLU A 20 27.46 3.00 -19.34
C GLU A 20 27.95 3.69 -20.62
N ALA A 21 27.04 4.36 -21.33
CA ALA A 21 27.33 5.15 -22.53
C ALA A 21 26.98 6.65 -22.38
N PRO A 22 27.62 7.56 -23.15
CA PRO A 22 27.38 9.00 -23.04
C PRO A 22 25.95 9.46 -23.40
N ASP A 23 25.21 8.66 -24.15
CA ASP A 23 23.83 8.90 -24.57
C ASP A 23 22.79 8.24 -23.64
N GLU A 24 23.23 7.49 -22.64
CA GLU A 24 22.36 6.84 -21.66
C GLU A 24 22.07 7.74 -20.45
N LEU A 25 20.93 7.49 -19.82
CA LEU A 25 20.56 8.10 -18.54
C LEU A 25 21.07 7.22 -17.38
N PRO A 26 21.44 7.80 -16.23
CA PRO A 26 21.81 7.03 -15.05
C PRO A 26 20.67 6.11 -14.61
N GLU A 27 21.02 4.90 -14.17
CA GLU A 27 20.04 4.00 -13.59
C GLU A 27 19.78 4.36 -12.12
N LEU A 28 18.52 4.30 -11.71
CA LEU A 28 18.11 4.52 -10.33
C LEU A 28 17.43 3.28 -9.78
N SER A 29 17.70 2.98 -8.52
CA SER A 29 17.08 1.88 -7.80
C SER A 29 17.01 2.16 -6.30
N GLY A 30 16.33 1.27 -5.59
CA GLY A 30 16.27 1.27 -4.14
C GLY A 30 15.15 0.40 -3.61
N PHE A 31 14.37 0.84 -2.63
CA PHE A 31 13.50 -0.07 -1.86
C PHE A 31 12.07 0.46 -1.71
N ALA A 32 11.08 -0.44 -1.77
CA ALA A 32 9.69 -0.11 -1.48
C ALA A 32 9.34 -0.45 -0.02
N MET A 33 8.80 0.53 0.71
CA MET A 33 8.54 0.44 2.15
C MET A 33 9.81 -0.03 2.91
N LEU A 34 9.71 -1.09 3.73
CA LEU A 34 10.85 -1.75 4.38
C LEU A 34 11.09 -3.16 3.79
N ALA A 35 10.68 -3.39 2.54
CA ALA A 35 10.93 -4.65 1.87
C ALA A 35 12.43 -4.76 1.52
N PRO A 36 13.01 -5.98 1.59
CA PRO A 36 14.44 -6.18 1.36
C PRO A 36 14.81 -6.24 -0.12
N HIS A 37 13.84 -6.32 -1.02
CA HIS A 37 14.07 -6.48 -2.45
C HIS A 37 14.31 -5.13 -3.11
N GLU A 38 15.37 -5.06 -3.91
CA GLU A 38 15.72 -3.86 -4.65
C GLU A 38 14.80 -3.70 -5.86
N MET A 39 14.27 -2.49 -6.02
CA MET A 39 13.34 -2.10 -7.07
C MET A 39 14.05 -1.15 -8.02
N ARG A 40 13.90 -1.37 -9.34
CA ARG A 40 14.29 -0.37 -10.32
C ARG A 40 13.31 0.81 -10.28
N ILE A 41 13.85 2.02 -10.23
CA ILE A 41 13.10 3.28 -10.26
C ILE A 41 13.33 3.93 -11.61
N ILE A 42 12.25 4.09 -12.38
CA ILE A 42 12.28 4.68 -13.70
C ILE A 42 11.85 6.14 -13.57
N THR A 43 12.72 7.04 -14.04
CA THR A 43 12.45 8.47 -14.11
C THR A 43 11.52 8.79 -15.28
N PRO A 44 10.78 9.91 -15.24
CA PRO A 44 10.01 10.38 -16.40
C PRO A 44 10.86 10.51 -17.68
N ALA A 45 12.11 10.95 -17.54
CA ALA A 45 13.05 11.08 -18.67
C ALA A 45 13.34 9.74 -19.36
N GLN A 46 13.50 8.65 -18.59
CA GLN A 46 13.68 7.30 -19.13
C GLN A 46 12.46 6.76 -19.87
N LEU A 47 11.26 7.31 -19.62
CA LEU A 47 10.04 7.00 -20.37
C LEU A 47 9.80 7.96 -21.56
N GLY A 48 10.73 8.86 -21.84
CA GLY A 48 10.61 9.84 -22.93
C GLY A 48 9.76 11.07 -22.60
N PHE A 49 9.43 11.31 -21.32
CA PHE A 49 8.77 12.54 -20.90
C PHE A 49 9.77 13.70 -20.81
N VAL A 50 9.39 14.84 -21.38
CA VAL A 50 10.24 16.05 -21.50
C VAL A 50 10.11 16.91 -20.25
N GLU A 51 10.49 16.39 -19.06
CA GLU A 51 10.81 17.19 -17.86
C GLU A 51 11.22 16.29 -16.67
N ALA A 52 12.42 16.54 -16.12
CA ALA A 52 12.64 16.95 -14.72
C ALA A 52 14.13 16.82 -14.34
N THR A 53 14.77 17.97 -14.17
CA THR A 53 16.07 18.15 -13.53
C THR A 53 15.89 18.07 -12.01
N SER A 54 15.73 16.89 -11.42
CA SER A 54 15.82 16.76 -9.96
C SER A 54 17.18 16.19 -9.57
N SER A 55 17.95 16.98 -8.82
CA SER A 55 19.25 16.61 -8.24
C SER A 55 19.09 15.95 -6.86
N MET A 56 17.90 15.44 -6.56
CA MET A 56 17.49 14.90 -5.26
C MET A 56 17.20 13.41 -5.41
N PRO A 57 17.39 12.60 -4.35
CA PRO A 57 16.93 11.22 -4.36
C PRO A 57 15.43 11.16 -4.69
N TYR A 58 15.05 10.24 -5.58
CA TYR A 58 13.68 10.05 -6.10
C TYR A 58 12.77 9.37 -5.05
N HIS A 59 12.79 9.87 -3.81
CA HIS A 59 11.89 9.40 -2.78
C HIS A 59 10.44 9.68 -3.17
N ASP A 60 9.60 8.66 -3.04
CA ASP A 60 8.15 8.74 -3.27
C ASP A 60 7.77 9.31 -4.64
N GLN A 61 8.63 9.13 -5.67
CA GLN A 61 8.48 9.70 -7.01
C GLN A 61 8.86 8.71 -8.11
N GLY A 62 8.44 9.02 -9.34
CA GLY A 62 8.77 8.26 -10.55
C GLY A 62 7.87 7.06 -10.76
N TYR A 63 8.46 6.01 -11.33
CA TYR A 63 7.78 4.76 -11.65
C TYR A 63 8.58 3.58 -11.10
N LEU A 64 7.90 2.54 -10.64
CA LEU A 64 8.53 1.31 -10.18
C LEU A 64 8.40 0.23 -11.23
N ASP A 65 9.51 -0.45 -11.48
CA ASP A 65 9.51 -1.72 -12.21
C ASP A 65 9.50 -2.91 -11.26
N ILE A 66 9.59 -4.13 -11.79
CA ILE A 66 9.76 -5.33 -11.00
C ILE A 66 11.02 -5.28 -10.13
N PRO A 67 11.04 -5.99 -8.99
CA PRO A 67 12.26 -6.18 -8.22
C PRO A 67 13.36 -6.78 -9.09
N LEU A 68 14.61 -6.35 -8.89
CA LEU A 68 15.76 -6.76 -9.72
C LEU A 68 15.99 -8.28 -9.70
N GLU A 69 15.68 -8.94 -8.59
CA GLU A 69 15.82 -10.39 -8.43
C GLU A 69 14.57 -11.16 -8.87
N SER A 70 13.51 -10.48 -9.30
CA SER A 70 12.26 -11.12 -9.73
C SER A 70 12.38 -11.65 -11.17
N SER A 71 11.96 -12.88 -11.38
CA SER A 71 11.79 -13.46 -12.71
C SER A 71 10.35 -13.37 -13.23
N ALA A 72 9.47 -12.67 -12.51
CA ALA A 72 8.06 -12.57 -12.85
C ALA A 72 7.78 -11.35 -13.73
N ASP A 73 6.87 -11.51 -14.68
CA ASP A 73 6.43 -10.40 -15.52
C ASP A 73 5.43 -9.53 -14.76
N ALA A 74 5.66 -8.21 -14.77
CA ALA A 74 4.66 -7.24 -14.37
C ALA A 74 4.86 -5.92 -15.12
N LYS A 75 3.83 -5.07 -15.06
CA LYS A 75 3.86 -3.74 -15.64
C LYS A 75 4.53 -2.77 -14.69
N ILE A 76 5.20 -1.78 -15.27
CA ILE A 76 5.68 -0.60 -14.56
C ILE A 76 4.48 0.13 -13.94
N GLU A 77 4.61 0.56 -12.68
CA GLU A 77 3.56 1.25 -11.94
C GLU A 77 4.01 2.66 -11.55
N CYS A 78 3.10 3.63 -11.66
CA CYS A 78 3.37 5.01 -11.26
C CYS A 78 3.32 5.15 -9.73
N VAL A 79 4.35 5.73 -9.12
CA VAL A 79 4.41 5.90 -7.66
C VAL A 79 3.27 6.77 -7.15
N ASP A 80 2.93 7.88 -7.83
CA ASP A 80 1.79 8.71 -7.42
C ASP A 80 0.48 7.93 -7.42
N SER A 81 0.24 7.10 -8.44
CA SER A 81 -0.95 6.24 -8.49
C SER A 81 -0.98 5.23 -7.33
N ILE A 82 0.16 4.63 -6.95
CA ILE A 82 0.28 3.76 -5.76
C ILE A 82 -0.07 4.56 -4.50
N LEU A 83 0.50 5.75 -4.36
CA LEU A 83 0.37 6.58 -3.17
C LEU A 83 -1.04 7.13 -2.97
N ASP A 84 -1.71 7.50 -4.06
CA ASP A 84 -3.03 8.13 -4.06
C ASP A 84 -4.20 7.14 -4.17
N PHE A 85 -3.92 5.84 -4.34
CA PHE A 85 -4.96 4.83 -4.38
C PHE A 85 -5.86 4.90 -3.13
N ASN A 86 -7.17 5.04 -3.34
CA ASN A 86 -8.14 5.07 -2.27
C ASN A 86 -8.37 3.67 -1.71
N LEU A 87 -7.79 3.39 -0.54
CA LEU A 87 -7.86 2.11 0.15
C LEU A 87 -9.25 1.75 0.69
N GLY A 88 -10.19 2.69 0.62
CA GLY A 88 -11.61 2.43 0.87
C GLY A 88 -12.32 1.73 -0.28
N LEU A 89 -11.76 1.73 -1.49
CA LEU A 89 -12.36 1.07 -2.65
C LEU A 89 -12.14 -0.44 -2.66
N GLY A 90 -11.22 -0.94 -1.83
CA GLY A 90 -10.91 -2.35 -1.74
C GLY A 90 -9.41 -2.58 -1.52
N PRO A 91 -8.90 -3.76 -1.88
CA PRO A 91 -7.48 -4.05 -1.88
C PRO A 91 -6.69 -3.17 -2.87
N LEU A 92 -5.39 -2.94 -2.63
CA LEU A 92 -4.57 -2.08 -3.49
C LEU A 92 -4.41 -2.71 -4.88
N GLN A 93 -5.03 -2.11 -5.89
CA GLN A 93 -5.03 -2.63 -7.25
C GLN A 93 -4.89 -1.47 -8.24
N LEU A 94 -3.90 -1.56 -9.12
CA LEU A 94 -3.61 -0.52 -10.12
C LEU A 94 -3.87 -1.06 -11.51
N SER A 95 -2.91 -1.76 -12.10
CA SER A 95 -3.06 -2.33 -13.44
C SER A 95 -3.88 -3.63 -13.44
N ASP A 96 -5.03 -3.62 -14.12
CA ASP A 96 -5.90 -4.79 -14.36
C ASP A 96 -5.34 -5.76 -15.43
N SER A 97 -4.03 -5.97 -15.48
CA SER A 97 -3.50 -6.99 -16.39
C SER A 97 -3.97 -8.36 -15.90
N SER A 98 -4.96 -8.93 -16.58
CA SER A 98 -5.58 -10.22 -16.25
C SER A 98 -4.59 -11.39 -16.17
N THR A 99 -3.38 -11.21 -16.71
CA THR A 99 -2.30 -12.18 -16.73
C THR A 99 -1.32 -12.06 -15.57
N ALA A 100 -1.28 -10.93 -14.84
CA ALA A 100 -0.34 -10.74 -13.75
C ALA A 100 -0.85 -11.42 -12.47
N SER A 101 0.06 -11.99 -11.69
CA SER A 101 -0.26 -12.43 -10.33
C SER A 101 -0.76 -11.25 -9.51
N HIS A 102 -1.70 -11.47 -8.60
CA HIS A 102 -2.20 -10.42 -7.72
C HIS A 102 -1.87 -10.72 -6.25
N PRO A 103 -1.22 -9.79 -5.53
CA PRO A 103 -0.65 -8.53 -6.04
C PRO A 103 0.50 -8.76 -7.03
N SER A 104 0.81 -7.77 -7.87
CA SER A 104 2.00 -7.85 -8.73
C SER A 104 3.27 -7.72 -7.89
N PRO A 105 4.41 -8.27 -8.36
CA PRO A 105 5.71 -8.07 -7.70
C PRO A 105 6.04 -6.60 -7.43
N VAL A 106 5.61 -5.69 -8.33
CA VAL A 106 5.83 -4.24 -8.22
C VAL A 106 5.12 -3.65 -7.00
N ILE A 107 3.87 -4.07 -6.74
CA ILE A 107 3.07 -3.50 -5.64
C ILE A 107 3.07 -4.34 -4.36
N GLN A 108 3.76 -5.48 -4.33
CA GLN A 108 3.71 -6.46 -3.24
C GLN A 108 4.02 -5.84 -1.86
N ALA A 109 5.06 -5.03 -1.76
CA ALA A 109 5.45 -4.39 -0.50
C ALA A 109 4.37 -3.43 0.03
N PHE A 110 3.76 -2.64 -0.85
CA PHE A 110 2.67 -1.74 -0.52
C PHE A 110 1.43 -2.50 -0.10
N TRP A 111 1.07 -3.53 -0.89
CA TRP A 111 -0.05 -4.41 -0.62
C TRP A 111 0.03 -5.02 0.78
N ASP A 112 1.18 -5.58 1.14
CA ASP A 112 1.34 -6.22 2.45
C ASP A 112 1.12 -5.23 3.60
N VAL A 113 1.59 -3.99 3.46
CA VAL A 113 1.37 -2.92 4.45
C VAL A 113 -0.10 -2.51 4.51
N THR A 114 -0.76 -2.31 3.37
CA THR A 114 -2.15 -1.85 3.33
C THR A 114 -3.11 -2.93 3.82
N GLU A 115 -2.92 -4.18 3.40
CA GLU A 115 -3.78 -5.30 3.80
C GLU A 115 -3.55 -5.69 5.27
N ALA A 116 -2.32 -5.56 5.77
CA ALA A 116 -2.03 -5.72 7.20
C ALA A 116 -2.79 -4.71 8.08
N ARG A 117 -3.39 -3.65 7.51
CA ARG A 117 -4.22 -2.66 8.22
C ARG A 117 -5.71 -2.75 7.92
N LYS A 118 -6.19 -3.82 7.28
CA LYS A 118 -7.62 -4.05 7.08
C LYS A 118 -8.09 -5.23 7.93
N ARG A 119 -9.27 -5.12 8.55
CA ARG A 119 -9.81 -6.18 9.40
C ARG A 119 -11.25 -6.56 9.07
N TRP A 120 -11.46 -7.86 8.88
CA TRP A 120 -12.78 -8.44 8.75
C TRP A 120 -13.41 -8.66 10.12
N LEU A 121 -14.56 -8.02 10.34
CA LEU A 121 -15.29 -8.02 11.58
C LEU A 121 -16.71 -8.56 11.39
N CYS A 122 -17.18 -9.34 12.35
CA CYS A 122 -18.61 -9.58 12.52
C CYS A 122 -19.27 -8.32 13.10
N LYS A 123 -20.59 -8.21 12.94
CA LYS A 123 -21.38 -7.07 13.42
C LYS A 123 -21.07 -6.69 14.88
N GLY A 124 -21.07 -7.67 15.78
CA GLY A 124 -20.80 -7.43 17.21
C GLY A 124 -19.38 -6.89 17.48
N CYS A 125 -18.36 -7.46 16.85
CA CYS A 125 -16.99 -6.95 17.00
C CYS A 125 -16.79 -5.58 16.33
N TYR A 126 -17.52 -5.29 15.25
CA TYR A 126 -17.53 -3.98 14.63
C TYR A 126 -18.13 -2.92 15.58
N GLU A 127 -19.32 -3.18 16.12
CA GLU A 127 -19.98 -2.28 17.09
C GLU A 127 -19.13 -2.07 18.35
N GLU A 128 -18.54 -3.14 18.89
CA GLU A 128 -17.63 -3.06 20.04
C GLU A 128 -16.39 -2.23 19.71
N THR A 129 -15.78 -2.42 18.54
CA THR A 129 -14.59 -1.66 18.15
C THR A 129 -14.92 -0.18 18.00
N ARG A 130 -16.06 0.16 17.39
CA ARG A 130 -16.53 1.55 17.31
C ARG A 130 -16.73 2.17 18.68
N SER A 131 -17.33 1.44 19.61
CA SER A 131 -17.52 1.90 20.98
C SER A 131 -16.19 2.18 21.67
N ARG A 132 -15.20 1.29 21.52
CA ARG A 132 -13.85 1.46 22.08
C ARG A 132 -13.08 2.63 21.47
N GLN A 133 -13.31 2.92 20.19
CA GLN A 133 -12.70 4.04 19.47
C GLN A 133 -13.51 5.35 19.61
N HIS A 134 -14.56 5.36 20.45
CA HIS A 134 -15.44 6.52 20.66
C HIS A 134 -16.04 7.09 19.36
N LEU A 135 -16.30 6.24 18.36
CA LEU A 135 -16.81 6.65 17.05
C LEU A 135 -18.32 6.86 17.10
N THR A 136 -18.73 8.10 17.38
CA THR A 136 -20.14 8.53 17.35
C THR A 136 -20.62 8.77 15.91
N GLY A 137 -21.90 8.56 15.65
CA GLY A 137 -22.51 8.78 14.32
C GLY A 137 -22.56 7.53 13.42
N PRO A 138 -22.98 7.68 12.15
CA PRO A 138 -23.09 6.57 11.20
C PRO A 138 -21.70 6.02 10.81
N PRO A 139 -21.61 4.81 10.24
CA PRO A 139 -20.41 4.35 9.51
C PRO A 139 -20.02 5.32 8.41
N HIS A 140 -18.78 5.81 8.47
CA HIS A 140 -18.16 6.49 7.34
C HIS A 140 -17.34 5.51 6.51
N SER A 141 -17.22 5.80 5.23
CA SER A 141 -16.33 5.08 4.32
C SER A 141 -14.87 5.43 4.61
N CYS A 142 -13.99 4.46 4.43
CA CYS A 142 -12.55 4.68 4.44
C CYS A 142 -12.16 5.56 3.24
N CYS A 143 -11.30 6.56 3.47
CA CYS A 143 -10.72 7.40 2.42
C CYS A 143 -9.19 7.48 2.54
N CYS A 144 -8.57 6.52 3.25
CA CYS A 144 -7.12 6.51 3.42
C CYS A 144 -6.42 6.21 2.10
N SER A 145 -5.24 6.79 1.94
CA SER A 145 -4.24 6.47 0.92
C SER A 145 -2.87 6.29 1.57
N LEU A 146 -1.91 5.71 0.86
CA LEU A 146 -0.52 5.60 1.36
C LEU A 146 0.08 7.00 1.55
N ARG A 147 -0.24 7.97 0.67
CA ARG A 147 0.16 9.37 0.83
C ARG A 147 -0.29 9.94 2.17
N SER A 148 -1.58 9.84 2.47
CA SER A 148 -2.15 10.32 3.75
C SER A 148 -1.59 9.58 4.97
N ALA A 149 -1.18 8.31 4.81
CA ALA A 149 -0.71 7.47 5.90
C ALA A 149 0.78 7.68 6.25
N PHE A 150 1.58 8.08 5.27
CA PHE A 150 3.04 8.13 5.38
C PHE A 150 3.61 9.50 4.99
N VAL A 151 3.38 9.93 3.75
CA VAL A 151 3.97 11.15 3.17
C VAL A 151 3.49 12.40 3.92
N ASP A 152 2.17 12.52 4.12
CA ASP A 152 1.56 13.71 4.73
C ASP A 152 1.73 13.73 6.27
N ARG A 153 1.84 12.54 6.89
CA ARG A 153 1.98 12.41 8.35
C ARG A 153 3.39 12.62 8.87
N TRP A 154 4.40 12.63 7.99
CA TRP A 154 5.81 12.79 8.38
C TRP A 154 6.24 11.81 9.49
N LEU A 155 5.82 10.55 9.37
CA LEU A 155 6.08 9.54 10.38
C LEU A 155 7.57 9.16 10.39
N CYS A 156 8.23 9.23 11.54
CA CYS A 156 9.63 8.82 11.66
C CYS A 156 9.80 7.29 11.51
N LEU A 157 10.94 6.80 11.01
CA LEU A 157 11.18 5.35 10.88
C LEU A 157 11.01 4.58 12.21
N PRO A 158 11.60 5.01 13.35
CA PRO A 158 11.35 4.36 14.65
C PRO A 158 9.87 4.35 15.05
N CYS A 159 9.17 5.46 14.79
CA CYS A 159 7.74 5.61 15.07
C CYS A 159 6.93 4.58 14.27
N TYR A 160 7.25 4.43 12.99
CA TYR A 160 6.65 3.42 12.12
C TYR A 160 6.91 1.99 12.60
N GLN A 161 8.14 1.68 13.00
CA GLN A 161 8.47 0.35 13.53
C GLN A 161 7.68 0.02 14.81
N VAL A 162 7.50 1.01 15.70
CA VAL A 162 6.64 0.87 16.89
C VAL A 162 5.18 0.65 16.48
N GLU A 163 4.64 1.44 15.54
CA GLU A 163 3.28 1.21 15.03
C GLU A 163 3.11 -0.20 14.45
N GLN A 164 4.08 -0.68 13.67
CA GLN A 164 4.06 -2.01 13.07
C GLN A 164 4.11 -3.11 14.13
N LYS A 165 4.89 -2.92 15.20
CA LYS A 165 4.93 -3.85 16.33
C LYS A 165 3.59 -3.90 17.04
N VAL A 166 3.02 -2.75 17.42
CA VAL A 166 1.71 -2.65 18.08
C VAL A 166 0.62 -3.28 17.22
N LEU A 167 0.64 -3.03 15.91
CA LEU A 167 -0.29 -3.63 14.95
C LEU A 167 -0.20 -5.15 14.95
N LYS A 168 1.01 -5.71 14.89
CA LYS A 168 1.24 -7.17 14.91
C LYS A 168 0.81 -7.81 16.23
N ASP A 169 1.10 -7.16 17.35
CA ASP A 169 0.79 -7.67 18.69
C ASP A 169 -0.71 -7.61 18.98
N THR A 170 -1.37 -6.52 18.58
CA THR A 170 -2.81 -6.30 18.82
C THR A 170 -3.68 -7.05 17.81
N PHE A 171 -3.21 -7.13 16.57
CA PHE A 171 -3.98 -7.63 15.46
C PHE A 171 -3.14 -8.58 14.59
N PRO A 172 -2.85 -9.79 15.09
CA PRO A 172 -1.97 -10.72 14.41
C PRO A 172 -2.44 -10.98 12.98
N PRO A 173 -1.50 -11.06 12.01
CA PRO A 173 -1.84 -11.30 10.62
C PRO A 173 -2.60 -12.63 10.52
N ASN A 174 -3.72 -12.60 9.80
CA ASN A 174 -4.46 -13.80 9.50
C ASN A 174 -3.63 -14.62 8.50
N ARG A 175 -3.08 -15.76 8.94
CA ARG A 175 -2.32 -16.66 8.06
C ARG A 175 -3.17 -17.19 6.90
N ASN A 176 -4.49 -17.12 7.02
CA ASN A 176 -5.43 -17.46 5.96
C ASN A 176 -6.07 -16.18 5.41
N LYS A 177 -5.48 -15.61 4.35
CA LYS A 177 -6.00 -14.42 3.63
C LYS A 177 -7.46 -14.59 3.13
N HIS A 178 -8.00 -15.82 3.14
CA HIS A 178 -9.38 -16.18 2.78
C HIS A 178 -10.22 -16.73 3.94
N SER A 179 -9.90 -16.41 5.19
CA SER A 179 -10.72 -16.92 6.29
C SER A 179 -12.07 -16.18 6.32
N ASN A 180 -13.17 -16.91 6.17
CA ASN A 180 -14.53 -16.43 6.47
C ASN A 180 -14.75 -16.30 7.99
N LYS A 181 -13.77 -15.75 8.73
CA LYS A 181 -13.81 -15.62 10.19
C LYS A 181 -13.52 -14.19 10.60
N CYS A 182 -14.27 -13.72 11.59
CA CYS A 182 -14.03 -12.47 12.27
C CYS A 182 -12.66 -12.55 12.97
N GLN A 183 -11.78 -11.60 12.71
CA GLN A 183 -10.41 -11.68 13.21
C GLN A 183 -10.31 -11.54 14.74
N PRO A 184 -11.05 -10.64 15.42
CA PRO A 184 -11.00 -10.56 16.88
C PRO A 184 -11.60 -11.76 17.62
N CYS A 185 -12.77 -12.27 17.19
CA CYS A 185 -13.50 -13.30 17.96
C CYS A 185 -13.45 -14.71 17.36
N GLY A 186 -12.86 -14.89 16.18
CA GLY A 186 -12.74 -16.19 15.50
C GLY A 186 -14.05 -16.78 14.97
N LYS A 187 -15.20 -16.16 15.23
CA LYS A 187 -16.51 -16.61 14.76
C LYS A 187 -16.59 -16.54 13.24
N SER A 188 -17.24 -17.51 12.62
CA SER A 188 -17.53 -17.48 11.18
C SER A 188 -18.33 -16.23 10.83
N LEU A 189 -17.88 -15.54 9.79
CA LEU A 189 -18.59 -14.42 9.20
C LEU A 189 -19.81 -14.99 8.46
N GLN A 190 -20.99 -14.57 8.90
CA GLN A 190 -22.23 -14.88 8.19
C GLN A 190 -22.16 -14.24 6.79
N PRO A 191 -22.75 -14.87 5.75
CA PRO A 191 -22.82 -14.29 4.42
C PRO A 191 -23.51 -12.92 4.38
N SER A 192 -24.33 -12.60 5.38
CA SER A 192 -25.16 -11.40 5.45
C SER A 192 -24.41 -10.12 5.86
N LYS A 193 -23.22 -9.90 5.28
CA LYS A 193 -22.36 -8.69 5.33
C LYS A 193 -21.30 -8.69 6.45
N PRO A 194 -20.17 -9.40 6.28
CA PRO A 194 -18.96 -9.06 7.03
C PRO A 194 -18.56 -7.60 6.77
N THR A 195 -18.01 -6.92 7.77
CA THR A 195 -17.51 -5.54 7.61
C THR A 195 -16.00 -5.56 7.53
N LEU A 196 -15.45 -5.07 6.43
CA LEU A 196 -14.02 -4.79 6.30
C LEU A 196 -13.76 -3.38 6.82
N MET A 197 -12.87 -3.24 7.79
CA MET A 197 -12.59 -1.97 8.45
C MET A 197 -11.11 -1.62 8.31
N CYS A 198 -10.83 -0.35 8.02
CA CYS A 198 -9.48 0.19 7.96
C CYS A 198 -8.99 0.55 9.36
N LEU A 199 -7.80 0.12 9.76
CA LEU A 199 -7.21 0.43 11.07
C LEU A 199 -6.52 1.80 11.14
N TRP A 200 -6.40 2.52 10.02
CA TRP A 200 -5.91 3.91 10.03
C TRP A 200 -7.01 4.90 10.45
N CYS A 201 -8.18 4.81 9.82
CA CYS A 201 -9.28 5.77 10.03
C CYS A 201 -10.53 5.15 10.68
N TRP A 202 -10.53 3.85 10.93
CA TRP A 202 -11.69 3.08 11.43
C TRP A 202 -12.92 3.13 10.52
N GLY A 203 -12.75 3.59 9.28
CA GLY A 203 -13.79 3.62 8.26
C GLY A 203 -14.01 2.25 7.62
N VAL A 204 -15.18 2.11 6.99
CA VAL A 204 -15.58 0.89 6.27
C VAL A 204 -14.92 0.88 4.89
N VAL A 205 -14.29 -0.24 4.54
CA VAL A 205 -13.76 -0.49 3.19
C VAL A 205 -14.86 -1.17 2.38
N ALA A 206 -15.05 -0.74 1.13
CA ALA A 206 -16.00 -1.33 0.21
C ALA A 206 -15.71 -2.83 0.04
N ASP A 207 -16.78 -3.64 -0.04
CA ASP A 207 -16.65 -5.07 -0.25
C ASP A 207 -16.25 -5.34 -1.72
N PRO A 208 -15.05 -5.89 -1.98
CA PRO A 208 -14.62 -6.17 -3.35
C PRO A 208 -15.51 -7.21 -4.04
N THR A 209 -16.26 -8.03 -3.31
CA THR A 209 -17.15 -9.06 -3.89
C THR A 209 -18.50 -8.51 -4.35
N LEU A 210 -18.90 -7.32 -3.89
CA LEU A 210 -20.15 -6.67 -4.31
C LEU A 210 -19.98 -5.77 -5.54
N ASN A 211 -18.74 -5.46 -5.95
CA ASN A 211 -18.44 -4.58 -7.08
C ASN A 211 -18.25 -5.31 -8.42
N VAL A 212 -18.26 -6.64 -8.45
CA VAL A 212 -18.10 -7.44 -9.70
C VAL A 212 -19.37 -7.39 -10.59
N GLY A 213 -20.46 -6.75 -10.14
CA GLY A 213 -21.75 -6.74 -10.84
C GLY A 213 -22.11 -5.47 -11.62
N VAL A 214 -21.28 -4.41 -11.65
CA VAL A 214 -21.75 -3.08 -12.13
C VAL A 214 -20.92 -2.46 -13.27
N LEU A 215 -19.87 -3.12 -13.79
CA LEU A 215 -19.08 -2.60 -14.92
C LEU A 215 -19.05 -3.52 -16.15
N ALA A 216 -20.21 -4.07 -16.50
CA ALA A 216 -20.43 -4.73 -17.79
C ALA A 216 -21.65 -4.13 -18.49
N LEU A 217 -21.56 -2.85 -18.89
CA LEU A 217 -22.40 -2.22 -19.91
C LEU A 217 -21.57 -1.18 -20.68
#